data_AF-L0KYJ5-F1
#
_entry.id   AF-L0KYJ5-F1
#
_cell.length_a   1.000
_cell.length_b   1.000
_cell.length_c   1.000
_cell.angle_alpha   90.00
_cell.angle_beta   90.00
_cell.angle_gamma   90.00
#
_symmetry.space_group_name_H-M   'P 1'
#
loop_
_entity.id
_entity.type
_entity.pdbx_description
1 polymer ?
#
loop_
_entity_poly.entity_id
_entity_poly.type
_entity_poly.pdbx_seq_one_letter_code
_entity_poly.pdbx_strand_id
1 'polypeptide(L)' 'MGIKCTICGKEEDSLLRTNHKELGTIKLCVDCWSKENYKKKLLNLEDFCGCCR' A
#
# COMPACT_ATOMS: atom_id res chain seq x y z
N MET A 1 13.16 10.28 13.01
CA MET A 1 11.69 10.40 12.88
C MET A 1 11.25 9.34 11.89
N GLY A 2 10.65 8.27 12.40
CA GLY A 2 10.18 7.17 11.56
C GLY A 2 8.86 7.54 10.88
N ILE A 3 8.52 6.83 9.81
CA ILE A 3 7.20 6.91 9.20
C ILE A 3 6.34 5.82 9.83
N LYS A 4 5.10 6.15 10.20
CA LYS A 4 4.20 5.23 10.89
C LYS A 4 3.31 4.46 9.91
N CYS A 5 3.30 3.13 10.03
CA CYS A 5 2.38 2.28 9.29
C CYS A 5 0.92 2.62 9.66
N THR A 6 0.08 2.85 8.66
CA THR A 6 -1.32 3.23 8.86
C THR A 6 -2.14 2.13 9.55
N ILE A 7 -1.76 0.85 9.41
CA ILE A 7 -2.54 -0.29 9.94
C ILE A 7 -2.08 -0.70 11.35
N CYS A 8 -0.79 -0.96 11.54
CA CYS A 8 -0.28 -1.45 12.83
C CYS A 8 0.35 -0.37 13.71
N GLY A 9 0.56 0.83 13.18
CA GLY A 9 1.18 1.92 13.93
C GLY A 9 2.68 1.75 14.20
N LYS A 10 3.35 0.76 13.60
CA LYS A 10 4.81 0.59 13.72
C LYS A 10 5.53 1.74 13.02
N GLU A 11 6.54 2.31 13.66
CA GLU A 11 7.46 3.27 13.06
C GLU A 11 8.61 2.52 12.38
N GLU A 12 8.84 2.83 11.10
CA GLU A 12 9.95 2.27 10.33
C GLU A 12 10.57 3.38 9.47
N ASP A 13 11.84 3.19 9.08
CA ASP A 13 12.54 4.13 8.21
C ASP A 13 11.99 4.11 6.77
N SER A 14 11.26 3.07 6.39
CA SER A 14 10.70 2.91 5.05
C SER A 14 9.37 2.15 5.09
N LEU A 15 8.37 2.67 4.37
CA LEU A 15 7.05 2.07 4.22
C LEU A 15 6.64 2.05 2.75
N LEU A 16 5.82 1.06 2.38
CA LEU A 16 5.25 0.91 1.05
C LEU A 16 4.04 1.84 0.89
N ARG A 17 4.10 2.74 -0.09
CA ARG A 17 2.94 3.54 -0.51
C ARG A 17 2.05 2.68 -1.40
N THR A 18 0.80 2.51 -1.01
CA THR A 18 -0.16 1.69 -1.76
C THR A 18 -1.55 2.32 -1.75
N ASN A 19 -2.38 1.95 -2.72
CA ASN A 19 -3.77 2.38 -2.79
C ASN A 19 -4.66 1.30 -2.17
N HIS A 20 -5.28 1.60 -1.05
CA HIS A 20 -6.24 0.75 -0.38
C HIS A 20 -7.65 1.09 -0.85
N LYS A 21 -8.48 0.07 -1.13
CA LYS A 21 -9.84 0.21 -1.66
C LYS A 21 -10.72 1.15 -0.84
N GLU A 22 -10.60 1.09 0.50
CA GLU A 22 -11.46 1.84 1.43
C GLU A 22 -10.76 3.06 2.04
N LEU A 23 -9.42 3.09 2.06
CA LEU A 23 -8.65 4.10 2.81
C LEU A 23 -7.90 5.06 1.88
N GLY A 24 -8.01 4.86 0.57
CA GLY A 24 -7.24 5.62 -0.42
C GLY A 24 -5.75 5.32 -0.34
N THR A 25 -4.91 6.30 -0.64
CA THR A 25 -3.46 6.13 -0.65
C THR A 25 -2.90 6.14 0.78
N ILE A 26 -2.39 5.00 1.24
CA ILE A 26 -1.84 4.82 2.60
C ILE A 26 -0.40 4.31 2.56
N LYS A 27 0.30 4.37 3.70
CA LYS A 27 1.67 3.86 3.87
C LYS A 27 1.66 2.65 4.81
N LEU A 28 2.15 1.51 4.34
CA LEU A 28 2.13 0.25 5.07
C LEU A 28 3.53 -0.33 5.25
N CYS A 29 3.77 -1.00 6.37
CA CYS A 29 4.93 -1.89 6.49
C CYS A 29 4.77 -3.10 5.56
N VAL A 30 5.86 -3.80 5.28
CA VAL A 30 5.85 -4.98 4.40
C VAL A 30 4.85 -6.04 4.87
N ASP A 31 4.77 -6.28 6.18
CA ASP A 31 3.83 -7.24 6.76
C ASP A 31 2.37 -6.88 6.52
N CYS A 32 1.99 -5.62 6.79
CA CYS A 32 0.63 -5.14 6.60
C CYS A 32 0.28 -5.09 5.11
N TRP A 33 1.22 -4.67 4.26
CA TRP A 33 1.04 -4.68 2.83
C TRP A 33 0.74 -6.09 2.31
N SER A 34 1.53 -7.09 2.72
CA SER A 34 1.32 -8.49 2.31
C SER A 34 -0.05 -9.02 2.73
N LYS A 35 -0.47 -8.74 3.98
CA LYS A 35 -1.79 -9.14 4.50
C LYS A 35 -2.94 -8.49 3.73
N GLU A 36 -2.87 -7.19 3.47
CA GLU A 36 -3.92 -6.47 2.75
C GLU A 36 -3.94 -6.84 1.26
N ASN A 37 -2.78 -7.11 0.66
CA ASN A 37 -2.67 -7.63 -0.70
C ASN A 37 -3.30 -9.02 -0.82
N TYR A 38 -3.02 -9.93 0.12
CA TYR A 38 -3.63 -11.25 0.17
C TYR A 38 -5.16 -11.19 0.31
N LYS A 39 -5.66 -10.25 1.11
CA LYS A 39 -7.10 -9.96 1.24
C LYS A 39 -7.71 -9.25 0.01
N LYS A 40 -6.91 -8.96 -1.03
CA LYS A 40 -7.31 -8.19 -2.21
C LYS A 40 -7.92 -6.83 -1.84
N LYS A 41 -7.44 -6.22 -0.74
CA LYS A 41 -7.85 -4.89 -0.26
C LYS A 41 -7.03 -3.76 -0.86
N LEU A 42 -5.88 -4.09 -1.43
CA LEU A 42 -5.11 -3.14 -2.22
C LEU A 42 -5.70 -3.10 -3.63
N LEU A 43 -5.87 -1.89 -4.14
CA LEU A 43 -6.06 -1.67 -5.56
C LEU A 43 -4.74 -2.05 -6.21
N ASN A 44 -4.80 -2.95 -7.20
CA ASN A 44 -3.68 -3.09 -8.11
C ASN A 44 -3.37 -1.69 -8.65
N LEU A 45 -2.10 -1.40 -8.92
CA LEU A 45 -1.79 -0.37 -9.90
C LEU A 45 -2.35 -0.89 -11.24
N GLU A 46 -3.66 -0.83 -11.42
CA GLU A 46 -4.26 -1.00 -12.73
C GLU A 46 -3.76 0.17 -13.57
N ASP A 47 -2.73 -0.15 -14.36
CA ASP A 47 -2.93 -0.17 -15.81
C ASP A 47 -3.35 1.18 -16.40
N PHE A 48 -2.64 2.24 -16.00
CA PHE A 48 -2.54 3.42 -16.85
C PHE A 48 -1.38 3.21 -17.84
N CYS A 49 -1.53 2.30 -18.81
CA CYS A 49 -1.10 2.53 -20.19
C CYS A 49 -1.55 1.39 -21.14
N GLY A 50 -2.81 1.42 -21.57
CA GLY A 50 -3.03 1.26 -23.00
C GLY A 50 -2.39 2.45 -23.71
N CYS A 51 -1.20 2.27 -24.30
CA CYS A 51 -0.58 3.08 -25.36
C CYS A 51 0.92 2.72 -25.52
N CYS A 52 1.21 1.62 -26.21
CA CYS A 52 2.33 1.52 -27.15
C CYS A 52 1.80 0.69 -28.32
N ARG A 53 1.15 1.38 -29.27
CA ARG A 53 0.86 0.86 -30.60
C ARG A 53 2.09 1.02 -31.48
#